data_AF-A0A5C7RV05-F1
#
_entry.id   AF-A0A5C7RV05-F1
#
_cell.length_a   1.000
_cell.length_b   1.000
_cell.length_c   1.000
_cell.angle_alpha   90.00
_cell.angle_beta   90.00
_cell.angle_gamma   90.00
#
_symmetry.space_group_name_H-M   'P 1'
#
loop_
_entity.id
_entity.type
_entity.pdbx_description
1 polymer ?
#
loop_
_entity_poly.entity_id
_entity_poly.type
_entity_poly.pdbx_seq_one_letter_code
_entity_poly.pdbx_strand_id
1 'polypeptide(L)'
;MRQRKWAITGVLLCATAFAVSVGLGRKPANAPPPAPAEAQTLASPAWPAPVFVGGNQDWSLRIDTTATGARVYSLRVPELPDPPKGRLEDVGDPSHPGRYVLEGPVRLPPKFEDTLVITIIPLKSTLPCFDSNLKRYDHALIVRMTTTGVWTGCGTFKPH
;
A
#
# COMPACT_ATOMS: atom_id res chain seq x y z
N MET A 1 16.71 -29.07 -31.22
CA MET A 1 15.57 -29.71 -30.53
C MET A 1 15.19 -28.80 -29.36
N ARG A 2 13.97 -28.34 -29.08
CA ARG A 2 12.64 -28.37 -29.70
C ARG A 2 11.99 -27.05 -29.25
N GLN A 3 11.45 -26.28 -30.20
CA GLN A 3 10.51 -25.21 -29.88
C GLN A 3 9.19 -25.79 -29.36
N ARG A 4 8.53 -25.14 -28.41
CA ARG A 4 7.14 -25.42 -28.06
C ARG A 4 6.28 -24.19 -28.34
N LYS A 5 5.64 -24.23 -29.51
CA LYS A 5 4.42 -23.50 -29.86
C LYS A 5 3.25 -24.12 -29.10
N TRP A 6 2.36 -23.30 -28.56
CA TRP A 6 0.96 -23.63 -28.25
C TRP A 6 0.14 -22.38 -28.64
N ALA A 7 -0.46 -22.36 -29.83
CA ALA A 7 -1.74 -22.95 -30.22
C ALA A 7 -2.93 -22.10 -29.74
N ILE A 8 -3.38 -21.26 -30.68
CA ILE A 8 -4.60 -20.45 -30.69
C ILE A 8 -5.76 -21.35 -31.14
N THR A 9 -6.85 -21.41 -30.37
CA THR A 9 -8.20 -21.88 -30.80
C THR A 9 -9.15 -21.41 -29.68
N GLY A 10 -10.08 -20.47 -29.84
CA GLY A 10 -11.08 -20.27 -30.89
C GLY A 10 -12.44 -20.74 -30.35
N VAL A 11 -13.52 -19.94 -30.47
CA VAL A 11 -14.92 -20.34 -30.77
C VAL A 11 -15.92 -19.18 -30.61
N LEU A 12 -16.63 -18.91 -31.73
CA LEU A 12 -18.01 -18.44 -32.03
C LEU A 12 -18.64 -17.25 -31.28
N LEU A 13 -19.08 -16.19 -31.97
CA LEU A 13 -20.28 -15.99 -32.84
C LEU A 13 -21.62 -15.90 -32.08
N CYS A 14 -22.20 -14.70 -32.07
CA CYS A 14 -23.64 -14.41 -32.16
C CYS A 14 -23.78 -12.97 -32.71
N ALA A 15 -24.15 -12.81 -33.97
CA ALA A 15 -25.52 -12.78 -34.50
C ALA A 15 -26.03 -11.32 -34.59
N THR A 16 -26.15 -10.88 -35.84
CA THR A 16 -26.77 -9.63 -36.33
C THR A 16 -28.29 -9.64 -36.17
N ALA A 17 -28.92 -8.48 -35.89
CA ALA A 17 -30.06 -7.96 -36.67
C ALA A 17 -30.58 -6.59 -36.16
N PHE A 18 -30.60 -5.65 -37.11
CA PHE A 18 -31.52 -4.53 -37.35
C PHE A 18 -32.66 -4.21 -36.36
N ALA A 19 -32.75 -2.93 -35.98
CA ALA A 19 -34.01 -2.25 -35.68
C ALA A 19 -34.00 -0.81 -36.23
N VAL A 20 -34.71 -0.66 -37.35
CA VAL A 20 -35.48 0.48 -37.89
C VAL A 20 -35.33 1.85 -37.20
N SER A 21 -34.85 2.82 -37.99
CA SER A 21 -34.91 4.26 -37.70
C SER A 21 -36.24 4.85 -38.18
N VAL A 22 -37.10 5.29 -37.26
CA VAL A 22 -38.12 6.32 -37.54
C VAL A 22 -38.46 7.06 -36.25
N GLY A 23 -38.23 8.37 -36.23
CA GLY A 23 -38.52 9.22 -35.09
C GLY A 23 -38.01 10.65 -35.29
N LEU A 24 -38.62 11.38 -36.23
CA LEU A 24 -38.58 12.84 -36.27
C LEU A 24 -39.17 13.40 -34.97
N GLY A 25 -38.40 14.18 -34.20
CA GLY A 25 -39.00 14.94 -33.11
C GLY A 25 -38.02 15.52 -32.10
N ARG A 26 -37.86 16.84 -32.14
CA ARG A 26 -37.31 17.75 -31.12
C ARG A 26 -35.78 17.75 -30.98
N LYS A 27 -35.17 18.87 -31.40
CA LYS A 27 -33.91 19.38 -30.83
C LYS A 27 -34.10 19.58 -29.33
N PRO A 28 -33.30 18.95 -28.45
CA PRO A 28 -32.87 19.57 -27.21
C PRO A 28 -31.55 20.31 -27.49
N ALA A 29 -31.35 21.42 -26.79
CA ALA A 29 -30.19 22.27 -26.86
C ALA A 29 -28.86 21.50 -26.69
N ASN A 30 -27.77 22.08 -27.21
CA ASN A 30 -26.38 21.72 -26.90
C ASN A 30 -26.23 21.30 -25.43
N ALA A 31 -26.25 20.00 -25.16
CA ALA A 31 -25.81 19.46 -23.90
C ALA A 31 -24.28 19.31 -24.02
N PRO A 32 -23.49 19.94 -23.14
CA PRO A 32 -22.06 19.68 -23.11
C PRO A 32 -21.81 18.18 -22.88
N PRO A 33 -20.74 17.61 -23.44
CA PRO A 33 -20.41 16.21 -23.22
C PRO A 33 -20.32 15.93 -21.71
N PRO A 34 -20.72 14.73 -21.25
CA PRO A 34 -20.55 14.36 -19.85
C PRO A 34 -19.07 14.55 -19.49
N ALA A 35 -18.82 15.38 -18.48
CA ALA A 35 -17.47 15.57 -17.97
C ALA A 35 -16.89 14.19 -17.61
N PRO A 36 -15.62 13.92 -17.94
CA PRO A 36 -14.98 12.68 -17.51
C PRO A 36 -15.14 12.59 -16.00
N ALA A 37 -15.72 11.48 -15.53
CA ALA A 37 -15.79 11.18 -14.11
C ALA A 37 -14.36 11.26 -13.58
N GLU A 38 -14.08 12.31 -12.81
CA GLU A 38 -12.81 12.45 -12.10
C GLU A 38 -12.71 11.21 -11.21
N ALA A 39 -11.85 10.28 -11.61
CA ALA A 39 -11.43 9.20 -10.74
C ALA A 39 -10.89 9.89 -9.49
N GLN A 40 -11.69 9.87 -8.42
CA GLN A 40 -11.34 10.36 -7.11
C GLN A 40 -10.08 9.59 -6.72
N THR A 41 -8.93 10.18 -7.01
CA THR A 41 -7.66 9.75 -6.47
C THR A 41 -7.79 10.11 -5.01
N LEU A 42 -8.22 9.15 -4.19
CA LEU A 42 -8.12 9.25 -2.74
C LEU A 42 -6.66 9.57 -2.45
N ALA A 43 -6.37 10.85 -2.23
CA ALA A 43 -5.08 11.31 -1.81
C ALA A 43 -4.87 10.74 -0.42
N SER A 44 -4.33 9.52 -0.35
CA SER A 44 -3.86 8.99 0.91
C SER A 44 -2.87 10.02 1.46
N PRO A 45 -3.03 10.48 2.71
CA PRO A 45 -2.19 11.54 3.24
C PRO A 45 -0.72 11.12 3.08
N ALA A 46 0.05 11.96 2.39
CA ALA A 46 1.50 11.82 2.33
C ALA A 46 2.06 12.00 3.75
N TRP A 47 3.19 11.35 4.05
CA TRP A 47 3.90 11.62 5.30
C TRP A 47 4.25 13.12 5.39
N PRO A 48 4.11 13.79 6.56
CA PRO A 48 3.79 13.22 7.87
C PRO A 48 2.28 13.11 8.13
N ALA A 49 1.74 11.90 8.07
CA ALA A 49 0.47 11.62 8.73
C ALA A 49 0.75 11.34 10.22
N PRO A 50 -0.22 11.61 11.10
CA PRO A 50 0.01 11.51 12.53
C PRO A 50 0.27 10.09 13.02
N VAL A 51 -0.35 9.10 12.38
CA VAL A 51 -0.20 7.70 12.74
C VAL A 51 -0.08 6.85 11.48
N PHE A 52 0.86 5.91 11.48
CA PHE A 52 0.92 4.81 10.53
C PHE A 52 0.70 3.49 11.25
N VAL A 53 -0.15 2.62 10.69
CA VAL A 53 -0.35 1.26 11.18
C VAL A 53 -0.15 0.28 10.05
N GLY A 54 0.52 -0.83 10.33
CA GLY A 54 0.70 -1.90 9.35
C GLY A 54 1.08 -3.22 10.01
N GLY A 55 1.26 -4.25 9.18
CA GLY A 55 1.58 -5.60 9.63
C GLY A 55 0.94 -6.67 8.78
N ASN A 56 0.85 -7.87 9.33
CA ASN A 56 0.08 -8.99 8.80
C ASN A 56 -0.65 -9.71 9.97
N GLN A 57 -1.00 -11.00 9.82
CA GLN A 57 -1.69 -11.77 10.88
C GLN A 57 -0.85 -11.97 12.14
N ASP A 58 0.48 -12.12 11.99
CA ASP A 58 1.36 -12.59 13.07
C ASP A 58 2.13 -11.44 13.72
N TRP A 59 2.24 -10.29 13.04
CA TRP A 59 2.96 -9.13 13.54
C TRP A 59 2.27 -7.82 13.19
N SER A 60 2.55 -6.80 14.00
CA SER A 60 1.99 -5.46 13.81
C SER A 60 3.01 -4.37 14.13
N LEU A 61 2.97 -3.29 13.36
CA LEU A 61 3.73 -2.07 13.57
C LEU A 61 2.78 -0.90 13.71
N ARG A 62 3.04 -0.06 14.71
CA ARG A 62 2.45 1.27 14.83
C ARG A 62 3.58 2.29 14.90
N ILE A 63 3.44 3.38 14.14
CA ILE A 63 4.32 4.54 14.21
C ILE A 63 3.45 5.75 14.52
N ASP A 64 3.77 6.42 15.62
CA ASP A 64 3.12 7.66 16.04
C ASP A 64 4.08 8.83 15.81
N THR A 65 3.56 9.91 15.22
CA THR A 65 4.25 11.21 15.16
C THR A 65 3.81 12.04 16.36
N THR A 66 4.73 12.31 17.27
CA THR A 66 4.49 13.11 18.47
C THR A 66 4.26 14.59 18.12
N ALA A 67 3.75 15.37 19.10
CA ALA A 67 3.54 16.82 18.93
C ALA A 67 4.83 17.60 18.57
N THR A 68 6.00 17.06 18.90
CA THR A 68 7.31 17.65 18.54
C THR A 68 7.83 17.18 17.18
N GLY A 69 7.05 16.39 16.43
CA GLY A 69 7.43 15.81 15.15
C GLY A 69 8.31 14.55 15.26
N ALA A 70 8.67 14.12 16.48
CA ALA A 70 9.43 12.88 16.66
C ALA A 70 8.57 11.65 16.35
N ARG A 71 9.16 10.66 15.67
CA ARG A 71 8.51 9.40 15.32
C ARG A 71 8.83 8.35 16.36
N VAL A 72 7.81 7.68 16.88
CA VAL A 72 7.94 6.62 17.87
C VAL A 72 7.26 5.38 17.36
N TYR A 73 7.92 4.24 17.44
CA TYR A 73 7.36 2.96 17.00
C TYR A 73 6.94 2.08 18.18
N SER A 74 5.98 1.19 17.90
CA SER A 74 5.69 0.00 18.67
C SER A 74 5.57 -1.17 17.71
N LEU A 75 6.44 -2.16 17.84
CA LEU A 75 6.47 -3.36 17.01
C LEU A 75 6.09 -4.57 17.86
N ARG A 76 5.17 -5.39 17.38
CA ARG A 76 4.84 -6.69 17.95
C ARG A 76 5.16 -7.74 16.90
N VAL A 77 6.02 -8.69 17.24
CA VAL A 77 6.37 -9.86 16.43
C VAL A 77 6.31 -11.10 17.34
N PRO A 78 5.97 -12.29 16.82
CA PRO A 78 5.79 -13.50 17.65
C PRO A 78 7.05 -13.93 18.41
N GLU A 79 8.23 -13.65 17.86
CA GLU A 79 9.51 -14.09 18.39
C GLU A 79 9.96 -13.29 19.63
N LEU A 80 9.31 -12.15 19.91
CA LEU A 80 9.68 -11.26 21.01
C LEU A 80 8.61 -11.26 22.12
N PRO A 81 9.00 -11.51 23.39
CA PRO A 81 8.05 -11.58 24.50
C PRO A 81 7.41 -10.22 24.82
N ASP A 82 8.17 -9.14 24.63
CA ASP A 82 7.72 -7.77 24.84
C ASP A 82 7.78 -7.00 23.51
N PRO A 83 6.75 -6.20 23.16
CA PRO A 83 6.78 -5.37 21.97
C PRO A 83 7.88 -4.30 22.07
N PRO A 84 8.96 -4.33 21.25
CA PRO A 84 9.95 -3.27 21.26
C PRO A 84 9.35 -1.93 20.85
N LYS A 85 9.87 -0.88 21.48
CA LYS A 85 9.46 0.51 21.26
C LYS A 85 10.69 1.40 21.26
N GLY A 86 10.65 2.44 20.44
CA GLY A 86 11.77 3.37 20.32
C GLY A 86 11.48 4.52 19.38
N ARG A 87 12.49 5.36 19.18
CA ARG A 87 12.42 6.49 18.23
C ARG A 87 12.89 6.03 16.86
N LEU A 88 12.34 6.68 15.83
CA LEU A 88 12.77 6.53 14.45
C LEU A 88 13.24 7.86 13.87
N GLU A 89 14.23 7.79 13.00
CA GLU A 89 14.74 8.88 12.18
C GLU A 89 14.38 8.64 10.72
N ASP A 90 14.10 9.71 9.96
CA ASP A 90 14.04 9.57 8.49
C ASP A 90 15.46 9.51 7.97
N VAL A 91 15.79 8.44 7.27
CA VAL A 91 17.06 8.38 6.52
C VAL A 91 16.83 8.59 5.03
N GLY A 92 15.57 8.59 4.58
CA GLY A 92 15.18 8.78 3.19
C GLY A 92 15.60 7.65 2.25
N ASP A 93 15.10 7.69 1.01
CA ASP A 93 15.60 6.86 -0.10
C ASP A 93 15.65 7.72 -1.37
N PRO A 94 16.79 8.36 -1.68
CA PRO A 94 16.90 9.23 -2.85
C PRO A 94 16.75 8.46 -4.17
N SER A 95 16.91 7.13 -4.16
CA SER A 95 16.75 6.30 -5.35
C SER A 95 15.29 5.99 -5.65
N HIS A 96 14.39 6.14 -4.67
CA HIS A 96 12.96 5.83 -4.81
C HIS A 96 12.08 6.92 -4.18
N PRO A 97 11.84 8.03 -4.90
CA PRO A 97 11.01 9.12 -4.41
C PRO A 97 9.63 8.65 -3.93
N GLY A 98 9.21 9.13 -2.75
CA GLY A 98 7.95 8.77 -2.11
C GLY A 98 8.01 7.53 -1.23
N ARG A 99 9.11 6.77 -1.24
CA ARG A 99 9.38 5.74 -0.24
C ARG A 99 9.91 6.39 1.03
N TYR A 100 9.44 5.92 2.17
CA TYR A 100 9.97 6.31 3.48
C TYR A 100 10.87 5.21 4.00
N VAL A 101 12.07 5.58 4.43
CA VAL A 101 12.99 4.68 5.12
C VAL A 101 13.27 5.28 6.48
N LEU A 102 12.84 4.56 7.50
CA LEU A 102 12.92 4.97 8.89
C LEU A 102 13.85 4.03 9.64
N GLU A 103 14.78 4.58 10.41
CA GLU A 103 15.75 3.78 11.17
C GLU A 103 15.73 4.15 12.64
N GLY A 104 15.96 3.17 13.51
CA GLY A 104 16.08 3.41 14.94
C GLY A 104 16.56 2.21 15.73
N PRO A 105 17.04 2.42 16.96
CA PRO A 105 17.51 1.33 17.80
C PRO A 105 16.36 0.47 18.33
N VAL A 106 16.64 -0.82 18.50
CA VAL A 106 15.79 -1.79 19.19
C VAL A 106 16.60 -2.40 20.32
N ARG A 107 16.02 -2.39 21.52
CA ARG A 107 16.55 -3.14 22.65
C ARG A 107 15.80 -4.45 22.79
N LEU A 108 16.49 -5.55 22.59
CA LEU A 108 15.96 -6.90 22.74
C LEU A 108 16.39 -7.48 24.09
N PRO A 109 15.51 -8.16 24.84
CA PRO A 109 15.91 -8.94 25.99
C PRO A 109 16.94 -10.02 25.58
N PRO A 110 18.00 -10.28 26.38
CA PRO A 110 18.27 -9.80 27.73
C PRO A 110 19.23 -8.59 27.82
N LYS A 111 19.27 -7.68 26.82
CA LYS A 111 20.12 -6.47 26.63
C LYS A 111 20.97 -6.53 25.35
N PHE A 112 20.38 -7.01 24.27
CA PHE A 112 20.97 -6.92 22.94
C PHE A 112 20.46 -5.64 22.24
N GLU A 113 21.32 -4.95 21.51
CA GLU A 113 20.92 -3.81 20.67
C GLU A 113 20.97 -4.21 19.20
N ASP A 114 19.87 -3.98 18.49
CA ASP A 114 19.73 -4.16 17.05
C ASP A 114 19.30 -2.82 16.42
N THR A 115 19.41 -2.74 15.10
CA THR A 115 18.86 -1.64 14.30
C THR A 115 17.59 -2.11 13.60
N LEU A 116 16.50 -1.36 13.80
CA LEU A 116 15.25 -1.48 13.07
C LEU A 116 15.30 -0.60 11.84
N VAL A 117 15.06 -1.18 10.68
CA VAL A 117 14.85 -0.47 9.42
C VAL A 117 13.43 -0.73 8.97
N ILE A 118 12.64 0.32 8.82
CA ILE A 118 11.26 0.27 8.33
C ILE A 118 11.21 0.96 6.98
N THR A 119 10.73 0.25 5.97
CA THR A 119 10.49 0.79 4.64
C THR A 119 9.00 0.81 4.35
N ILE A 120 8.44 2.00 4.14
CA ILE A 120 7.06 2.20 3.73
C ILE A 120 7.07 2.54 2.24
N ILE A 121 6.43 1.70 1.44
CA ILE A 121 6.40 1.81 -0.02
C ILE A 121 4.99 2.19 -0.44
N PRO A 122 4.77 3.39 -1.01
CA PRO A 122 3.47 3.74 -1.59
C PRO A 122 3.20 2.86 -2.80
N LEU A 123 1.98 2.34 -2.89
CA LEU A 123 1.55 1.49 -3.99
C LEU A 123 0.67 2.27 -4.95
N LYS A 124 0.81 1.96 -6.24
CA LYS A 124 -0.11 2.43 -7.25
C LYS A 124 -1.44 1.69 -7.09
N SER A 125 -2.55 2.35 -7.43
CA SER A 125 -3.90 1.80 -7.27
C SER A 125 -4.14 0.48 -8.00
N THR A 126 -3.31 0.16 -9.00
CA THR A 126 -3.34 -1.08 -9.80
C THR A 126 -2.61 -2.26 -9.16
N LEU A 127 -1.81 -2.03 -8.11
CA LEU A 127 -1.07 -3.07 -7.37
C LEU A 127 -1.29 -2.90 -5.85
N PRO A 128 -2.53 -3.05 -5.36
CA PRO A 128 -2.83 -2.93 -3.94
C PRO A 128 -2.19 -4.04 -3.10
N CYS A 129 -1.89 -3.72 -1.83
CA CYS A 129 -1.52 -4.72 -0.83
C CYS A 129 -2.80 -5.22 -0.16
N PHE A 130 -2.90 -6.53 0.07
CA PHE A 130 -4.02 -7.14 0.77
C PHE A 130 -3.54 -7.86 2.02
N ASP A 131 -4.25 -7.66 3.13
CA ASP A 131 -4.09 -8.54 4.30
C ASP A 131 -4.83 -9.87 4.10
N SER A 132 -4.71 -10.76 5.08
CA SER A 132 -5.36 -12.06 5.06
C SER A 132 -6.89 -12.03 5.00
N ASN A 133 -7.51 -10.90 5.36
CA ASN A 133 -8.95 -10.69 5.31
C ASN A 133 -9.38 -10.03 3.98
N LEU A 134 -8.50 -10.00 2.98
CA LEU A 134 -8.69 -9.34 1.69
C LEU A 134 -8.94 -7.84 1.81
N LYS A 135 -8.56 -7.23 2.95
CA LYS A 135 -8.66 -5.78 3.09
C LYS A 135 -7.52 -5.14 2.31
N ARG A 136 -7.89 -4.16 1.49
CA ARG A 136 -6.97 -3.39 0.66
C ARG A 136 -6.23 -2.31 1.45
N TYR A 137 -4.96 -2.13 1.14
CA TYR A 137 -4.07 -1.09 1.64
C TYR A 137 -3.28 -0.46 0.50
N ASP A 138 -2.97 0.82 0.65
CA ASP A 138 -2.24 1.61 -0.36
C ASP A 138 -0.73 1.67 -0.09
N HIS A 139 -0.25 1.00 0.96
CA HIS A 139 1.18 0.91 1.27
C HIS A 139 1.58 -0.54 1.54
N ALA A 140 2.74 -0.91 0.97
CA ALA A 140 3.49 -2.09 1.40
C ALA A 140 4.50 -1.68 2.48
N LEU A 141 4.78 -2.61 3.37
CA LEU A 141 5.64 -2.42 4.52
C LEU A 141 6.71 -3.52 4.53
N ILE A 142 7.97 -3.11 4.71
CA ILE A 142 9.08 -4.02 5.00
C ILE A 142 9.68 -3.57 6.31
N VAL A 143 9.79 -4.48 7.28
CA VAL A 143 10.44 -4.26 8.57
C VAL A 143 11.62 -5.21 8.64
N ARG A 144 12.81 -4.69 8.93
CA ARG A 144 14.03 -5.47 9.06
C ARG A 144 14.67 -5.16 10.41
N MET A 145 15.06 -6.22 11.11
CA MET A 145 15.97 -6.17 12.25
C MET A 145 17.22 -6.95 11.85
N THR A 146 18.39 -6.35 11.99
CA THR A 146 19.66 -6.86 11.42
C THR A 146 19.95 -8.29 11.88
N THR A 147 19.61 -8.63 13.13
CA THR A 147 19.88 -9.96 13.67
C THR A 147 18.65 -10.85 13.78
N THR A 148 17.45 -10.27 13.79
CA THR A 148 16.23 -11.03 14.13
C THR A 148 15.48 -11.51 12.88
N GLY A 149 15.41 -10.71 11.82
CA GLY A 149 14.68 -11.12 10.61
C GLY A 149 14.12 -9.99 9.77
N VAL A 150 13.30 -10.39 8.79
CA VAL A 150 12.58 -9.49 7.87
C VAL A 150 11.12 -9.88 7.84
N TRP A 151 10.25 -8.90 8.04
CA TRP A 151 8.80 -9.06 7.96
C TRP A 151 8.24 -8.17 6.85
N THR A 152 7.28 -8.69 6.11
CA THR A 152 6.57 -7.97 5.05
C THR A 152 5.08 -7.95 5.33
N GLY A 153 4.43 -6.85 4.98
CA GLY A 153 3.04 -6.63 5.31
C GLY A 153 2.44 -5.43 4.58
N CYS A 154 1.22 -5.09 4.98
CA CYS A 154 0.46 -3.98 4.41
C CYS A 154 0.23 -2.91 5.48
N GLY A 155 0.05 -1.65 5.07
CA GLY A 155 -0.17 -0.57 6.03
C GLY A 155 -0.93 0.62 5.46
N THR A 156 -1.36 1.50 6.35
CA THR A 156 -2.10 2.71 6.01
C THR A 156 -1.85 3.81 7.02
N PHE A 157 -1.90 5.04 6.54
CA PHE A 157 -1.92 6.22 7.37
C PHE A 157 -3.31 6.43 7.96
N LYS A 158 -3.36 6.84 9.22
CA LYS A 158 -4.59 7.20 9.92
C LYS A 158 -4.54 8.69 10.28
N PRO A 159 -5.67 9.41 10.12
CA PRO A 159 -5.83 10.70 10.80
C PRO A 159 -5.84 10.45 12.32
N HIS A 160 -5.51 11.49 13.09
CA HIS A 160 -5.70 11.49 14.55
C HIS A 160 -7.18 11.30 14.90
#